data_AF-A0A821NHH0-F1
#
_entry.id   AF-A0A821NHH0-F1
#
_cell.length_a   1.000
_cell.length_b   1.000
_cell.length_c   1.000
_cell.angle_alpha   90.00
_cell.angle_beta   90.00
_cell.angle_gamma   90.00
#
_symmetry.space_group_name_H-M   'P 1'
#
loop_
_entity.id
_entity.type
_entity.pdbx_description
1 polymer ?
#
loop_
_entity_poly.entity_id
_entity_poly.type
_entity_poly.pdbx_seq_one_letter_code
_entity_poly.pdbx_strand_id
1 'polypeptide(L)'
;MIDSYIRLYITIIFLSIFFVINTQSDSLSTLASTIISHGGQVLRVTDPQYKAAATLHNRAIQTWPDLILRPATYNDVSLALSTYSSNQMPIRIMGGRHIHGGYCSHQGTVLDSALLKGLTIDWTTETVTM
;
A
#
# COMPACT_ATOMS: atom_id res chain seq x y z
N MET A 1 0.92 45.95 -11.05
CA MET A 1 0.47 45.40 -9.75
C MET A 1 -0.07 43.96 -9.85
N ILE A 2 -0.88 43.63 -10.86
CA ILE A 2 -1.47 42.28 -11.02
C ILE A 2 -0.43 41.18 -11.30
N ASP A 3 0.60 41.49 -12.09
CA ASP A 3 1.62 40.53 -12.55
C ASP A 3 2.51 39.97 -11.40
N SER A 4 2.87 40.82 -10.43
CA SER A 4 3.63 40.42 -9.24
C SER A 4 2.83 39.51 -8.31
N TYR A 5 1.51 39.70 -8.23
CA TYR A 5 0.62 38.88 -7.40
C TYR A 5 0.44 37.48 -8.00
N ILE A 6 0.31 37.40 -9.33
CA ILE A 6 0.24 36.13 -10.07
C ILE A 6 1.54 35.34 -9.92
N ARG A 7 2.71 35.98 -10.07
CA ARG A 7 4.01 35.31 -9.88
C ARG A 7 4.20 34.79 -8.46
N LEU A 8 3.82 35.56 -7.44
CA LEU A 8 3.88 35.13 -6.05
C LEU A 8 2.95 33.94 -5.79
N TYR A 9 1.72 34.00 -6.28
CA TYR A 9 0.73 32.93 -6.14
C TYR A 9 1.20 31.63 -6.80
N ILE A 10 1.71 31.70 -8.03
CA ILE A 10 2.29 30.55 -8.73
C ILE A 10 3.47 29.97 -7.96
N THR A 11 4.37 30.82 -7.44
CA THR A 11 5.54 30.37 -6.67
C THR A 11 5.13 29.63 -5.39
N ILE A 12 4.12 30.14 -4.67
CA ILE A 12 3.58 29.50 -3.46
C ILE A 12 2.95 28.15 -3.78
N ILE A 13 2.20 28.03 -4.89
CA ILE A 13 1.62 26.76 -5.33
C ILE A 13 2.72 25.74 -5.67
N PHE A 14 3.75 26.14 -6.41
CA PHE A 14 4.84 25.22 -6.73
C PHE A 14 5.60 24.77 -5.48
N LEU A 15 5.86 25.70 -4.55
CA LEU A 15 6.54 25.38 -3.30
C LEU A 15 5.71 24.42 -2.43
N SER A 16 4.39 24.62 -2.35
CA SER A 16 3.51 23.75 -1.56
C SER A 16 3.38 22.36 -2.19
N ILE A 17 3.21 22.27 -3.51
CA ILE A 17 3.19 20.99 -4.24
C ILE A 17 4.51 20.24 -4.04
N PHE A 18 5.64 20.93 -4.23
CA PHE A 18 6.96 20.33 -4.04
C PHE A 18 7.14 19.79 -2.62
N PHE A 19 6.75 20.57 -1.60
CA PHE A 19 6.83 20.14 -0.21
C PHE A 19 5.96 18.91 0.08
N VAL A 20 4.72 18.87 -0.43
CA VAL A 20 3.82 17.70 -0.28
C VAL A 20 4.40 16.46 -0.96
N ILE A 21 4.91 16.58 -2.18
CA ILE A 21 5.49 15.44 -2.91
C ILE A 21 6.71 14.85 -2.16
N ASN A 22 7.61 15.69 -1.64
CA ASN A 22 8.78 15.21 -0.90
C ASN A 22 8.37 14.50 0.39
N THR A 23 7.47 15.08 1.17
CA THR A 23 7.01 14.47 2.44
C THR A 23 6.27 13.14 2.22
N GLN A 24 5.45 13.03 1.17
CA GLN A 24 4.83 11.76 0.78
C GLN A 24 5.87 10.73 0.32
N SER A 25 6.85 11.15 -0.49
CA SER A 25 7.94 10.28 -0.94
C SER A 25 8.75 9.73 0.24
N ASP A 26 9.11 10.58 1.21
CA ASP A 26 9.89 10.21 2.39
C ASP A 26 9.14 9.21 3.27
N SER A 27 7.86 9.47 3.56
CA SER A 27 7.03 8.57 4.36
C SER A 27 6.80 7.20 3.68
N LEU A 28 6.57 7.18 2.36
CA LEU A 28 6.42 5.93 1.61
C LEU A 28 7.73 5.13 1.52
N SER A 29 8.88 5.81 1.39
CA SER A 29 10.19 5.14 1.40
C SER A 29 10.51 4.53 2.77
N THR A 30 10.16 5.23 3.85
CA THR A 30 10.31 4.77 5.24
C THR A 30 9.38 3.59 5.53
N LEU A 31 8.13 3.65 5.05
CA LEU A 31 7.20 2.53 5.12
C LEU A 31 7.77 1.29 4.43
N ALA A 32 8.28 1.46 3.20
CA ALA A 32 8.82 0.34 2.43
C ALA A 32 10.03 -0.31 3.11
N SER A 33 10.97 0.49 3.62
CA SER A 33 12.14 -0.04 4.34
C SER A 33 11.76 -0.73 5.64
N THR A 34 10.75 -0.22 6.36
CA THR A 34 10.25 -0.82 7.60
C THR A 34 9.56 -2.17 7.34
N ILE A 35 8.71 -2.26 6.30
CA ILE A 35 8.08 -3.53 5.93
C ILE A 35 9.16 -4.58 5.61
N ILE A 36 10.20 -4.19 4.85
CA ILE A 36 11.29 -5.09 4.49
C ILE A 36 12.09 -5.52 5.75
N SER A 37 12.34 -4.63 6.70
CA SER A 37 13.10 -4.95 7.92
C SER A 37 12.37 -5.94 8.83
N HIS A 38 11.03 -5.97 8.81
CA HIS A 38 10.22 -6.98 9.50
C HIS A 38 10.06 -8.30 8.71
N GLY A 39 10.70 -8.43 7.54
CA GLY A 39 10.61 -9.61 6.69
C GLY A 39 9.41 -9.63 5.74
N GLY A 40 8.69 -8.50 5.62
CA GLY A 40 7.66 -8.31 4.62
C GLY A 40 8.23 -8.10 3.21
N GLN A 41 7.35 -7.88 2.24
CA GLN A 41 7.74 -7.62 0.85
C GLN A 41 7.11 -6.35 0.31
N VAL A 42 7.86 -5.65 -0.54
CA VAL A 42 7.37 -4.50 -1.31
C VAL A 42 7.63 -4.80 -2.78
N LEU A 43 6.59 -5.19 -3.51
CA LEU A 43 6.70 -5.65 -4.89
C LEU A 43 6.28 -4.54 -5.85
N ARG A 44 7.17 -4.24 -6.78
CA ARG A 44 6.98 -3.31 -7.91
C ARG A 44 6.83 -4.08 -9.21
N VAL A 45 6.30 -3.42 -10.23
CA VAL A 45 6.08 -4.00 -11.57
C VAL A 45 7.34 -4.69 -12.15
N THR A 46 8.53 -4.19 -11.81
CA THR A 46 9.81 -4.74 -12.26
C THR A 46 10.25 -6.01 -11.53
N ASP A 47 9.63 -6.36 -10.40
CA ASP A 47 10.06 -7.49 -9.58
C ASP A 47 9.54 -8.82 -10.17
N PRO A 48 10.37 -9.89 -10.22
CA PRO A 48 9.95 -11.17 -10.79
C PRO A 48 8.71 -11.78 -10.13
N GLN A 49 8.51 -11.52 -8.84
CA GLN A 49 7.39 -12.05 -8.06
C GLN A 49 6.09 -11.24 -8.24
N TYR A 50 6.17 -10.04 -8.82
CA TYR A 50 5.05 -9.11 -8.92
C TYR A 50 3.90 -9.71 -9.72
N LYS A 51 4.16 -10.32 -10.89
CA LYS A 51 3.09 -10.83 -11.76
C LYS A 51 2.26 -11.90 -11.05
N ALA A 52 2.91 -12.81 -10.34
CA ALA A 52 2.22 -13.81 -9.52
C ALA A 52 1.44 -13.15 -8.38
N ALA A 53 2.01 -12.14 -7.73
CA ALA A 53 1.36 -11.39 -6.66
C ALA A 53 0.20 -10.48 -7.13
N ALA A 54 0.19 -10.00 -8.36
CA ALA A 54 -0.87 -9.15 -8.91
C ALA A 54 -2.04 -9.97 -9.49
N THR A 55 -1.79 -11.22 -9.87
CA THR A 55 -2.81 -12.07 -10.52
C THR A 55 -3.95 -12.41 -9.56
N LEU A 56 -5.18 -12.15 -10.01
CA LEU A 56 -6.41 -12.51 -9.30
C LEU A 56 -6.85 -13.93 -9.65
N HIS A 57 -7.70 -14.53 -8.80
CA HIS A 57 -8.29 -15.83 -9.08
C HIS A 57 -9.14 -15.80 -10.37
N ASN A 58 -9.97 -14.76 -10.52
CA ASN A 58 -10.70 -14.52 -11.76
C ASN A 58 -9.78 -13.92 -12.82
N ARG A 59 -9.26 -14.77 -13.71
CA ARG A 59 -8.33 -14.38 -14.79
C ARG A 59 -8.97 -13.50 -15.87
N ALA A 60 -10.30 -13.36 -15.89
CA ALA A 60 -10.97 -12.41 -16.76
C ALA A 60 -10.74 -10.95 -16.33
N ILE A 61 -10.39 -10.72 -15.05
CA ILE A 61 -10.07 -9.39 -14.53
C ILE A 61 -8.56 -9.19 -14.52
N GLN A 62 -8.11 -8.14 -15.20
CA GLN A 62 -6.71 -7.78 -15.34
C GLN A 62 -6.47 -6.40 -14.74
N THR A 63 -6.35 -6.37 -13.42
CA THR A 63 -6.01 -5.16 -12.67
C THR A 63 -4.57 -5.26 -12.19
N TRP A 64 -3.76 -4.24 -12.49
CA TRP A 64 -2.33 -4.22 -12.24
C TRP A 64 -1.97 -3.10 -11.26
N PRO A 65 -1.76 -3.40 -9.97
CA PRO A 65 -1.35 -2.41 -8.97
C PRO A 65 0.03 -1.82 -9.26
N ASP A 66 0.25 -0.56 -8.93
CA ASP A 66 1.58 0.06 -9.08
C ASP A 66 2.56 -0.46 -8.02
N LEU A 67 2.02 -0.82 -6.84
CA LEU A 67 2.78 -1.30 -5.70
C LEU A 67 1.97 -2.34 -4.93
N ILE A 68 2.61 -3.44 -4.52
CA ILE A 68 2.02 -4.44 -3.62
C ILE A 68 2.84 -4.49 -2.34
N LEU A 69 2.20 -4.17 -1.21
CA LEU A 69 2.76 -4.29 0.12
C LEU A 69 2.31 -5.62 0.72
N ARG A 70 3.25 -6.48 1.11
CA ARG A 70 3.00 -7.72 1.85
C ARG A 70 3.54 -7.59 3.26
N PRO A 71 2.72 -7.13 4.22
CA PRO A 71 3.13 -7.03 5.62
C PRO A 71 3.47 -8.41 6.18
N ALA A 72 4.53 -8.50 6.99
CA ALA A 72 4.85 -9.72 7.75
C ALA A 72 4.21 -9.71 9.15
N THR A 73 3.88 -8.52 9.66
CA THR A 73 3.36 -8.32 11.02
C THR A 73 2.09 -7.47 11.03
N TYR A 74 1.35 -7.51 12.14
CA TYR A 74 0.24 -6.58 12.37
C TYR A 74 0.70 -5.11 12.38
N ASN A 75 1.90 -4.85 12.90
CA ASN A 75 2.48 -3.51 12.95
C ASN A 75 2.70 -2.94 11.54
N ASP A 76 3.12 -3.77 10.58
CA ASP A 76 3.24 -3.37 9.17
C ASP A 76 1.90 -2.94 8.58
N VAL A 77 0.82 -3.66 8.91
CA VAL A 77 -0.53 -3.32 8.46
C VAL A 77 -0.94 -1.95 9.01
N SER A 78 -0.79 -1.75 10.33
CA SER A 78 -1.13 -0.49 10.98
C SER A 78 -0.30 0.69 10.44
N LEU A 79 1.00 0.47 10.24
CA LEU A 79 1.91 1.46 9.66
C LEU A 79 1.53 1.81 8.22
N ALA A 80 1.20 0.82 7.39
CA ALA A 80 0.76 1.06 6.02
C ALA A 80 -0.56 1.85 5.99
N LEU A 81 -1.57 1.43 6.75
CA LEU A 81 -2.88 2.10 6.76
C LEU A 81 -2.77 3.54 7.29
N SER A 82 -2.00 3.76 8.36
CA SER A 82 -1.76 5.12 8.89
C SER A 82 -1.01 6.00 7.89
N THR A 83 0.06 5.48 7.26
CA THR A 83 0.83 6.22 6.24
C THR A 83 -0.06 6.64 5.06
N TYR A 84 -0.85 5.72 4.51
CA TYR A 84 -1.73 6.02 3.38
C TYR A 84 -2.88 6.95 3.77
N SER A 85 -3.43 6.79 4.98
CA SER A 85 -4.44 7.70 5.52
C SER A 85 -3.90 9.11 5.70
N SER A 86 -2.72 9.27 6.30
CA SER A 86 -2.06 10.57 6.50
C SER A 86 -1.72 11.26 5.17
N ASN A 87 -1.36 10.48 4.16
CA ASN A 87 -1.07 10.98 2.81
C ASN A 87 -2.32 11.16 1.94
N GLN A 88 -3.52 10.82 2.45
CA GLN A 88 -4.78 10.86 1.70
C GLN A 88 -4.75 10.04 0.40
N MET A 89 -4.01 8.94 0.40
CA MET A 89 -3.83 8.07 -0.76
C MET A 89 -4.75 6.84 -0.69
N PRO A 90 -5.38 6.44 -1.79
CA PRO A 90 -6.19 5.24 -1.80
C PRO A 90 -5.33 3.99 -1.66
N ILE A 91 -5.78 3.07 -0.80
CA ILE A 91 -5.19 1.74 -0.64
C ILE A 91 -6.31 0.70 -0.68
N ARG A 92 -6.06 -0.43 -1.37
CA ARG A 92 -6.96 -1.60 -1.35
C ARG A 92 -6.33 -2.71 -0.55
N ILE A 93 -7.16 -3.50 0.12
CA ILE A 93 -6.73 -4.68 0.88
C ILE A 93 -7.08 -5.92 0.08
N MET A 94 -6.11 -6.82 -0.06
CA MET A 94 -6.21 -8.07 -0.78
C MET A 94 -5.93 -9.24 0.15
N GLY A 95 -6.95 -10.06 0.40
CA GLY A 95 -6.83 -11.35 1.05
C GLY A 95 -6.73 -12.48 0.03
N GLY A 96 -7.68 -13.44 0.09
CA GLY A 96 -7.67 -14.66 -0.74
C GLY A 96 -7.89 -14.48 -2.25
N ARG A 97 -8.03 -13.27 -2.79
CA ARG A 97 -8.14 -12.98 -4.25
C ARG A 97 -9.33 -13.61 -4.99
N HIS A 98 -10.31 -14.17 -4.28
CA HIS A 98 -11.45 -14.88 -4.86
C HIS A 98 -12.64 -13.99 -5.25
N ILE A 99 -12.59 -12.68 -4.98
CA ILE A 99 -13.70 -11.79 -5.30
C ILE A 99 -13.92 -11.70 -6.81
N HIS A 100 -15.10 -12.12 -7.27
CA HIS A 100 -15.39 -12.24 -8.70
C HIS A 100 -15.30 -10.91 -9.46
N GLY A 101 -15.65 -9.79 -8.81
CA GLY A 101 -15.58 -8.44 -9.37
C GLY A 101 -14.21 -7.76 -9.26
N GLY A 102 -13.20 -8.42 -8.67
CA GLY A 102 -11.83 -7.90 -8.63
C GLY A 102 -11.60 -6.69 -7.72
N TYR A 103 -12.55 -6.33 -6.84
CA TYR A 103 -12.49 -5.14 -6.00
C TYR A 103 -11.34 -5.12 -4.97
N CYS A 104 -10.66 -6.25 -4.76
CA CYS A 104 -9.46 -6.31 -3.92
C CYS A 104 -8.21 -5.77 -4.61
N SER A 105 -8.28 -5.39 -5.89
CA SER A 105 -7.18 -4.81 -6.66
C SER A 105 -7.64 -3.52 -7.36
N HIS A 106 -6.69 -2.62 -7.61
CA HIS A 106 -6.89 -1.36 -8.35
C HIS A 106 -5.55 -0.86 -8.90
N GLN A 107 -5.59 0.16 -9.76
CA GLN A 107 -4.39 0.92 -10.14
C GLN A 107 -4.01 1.81 -8.94
N GLY A 108 -2.81 1.59 -8.39
CA GLY A 108 -2.37 2.18 -7.13
C GLY A 108 -1.75 1.15 -6.19
N THR A 109 -1.83 1.38 -4.89
CA THR A 109 -1.25 0.45 -3.90
C THR A 109 -2.26 -0.58 -3.40
N VAL A 110 -1.83 -1.84 -3.37
CA VAL A 110 -2.55 -2.94 -2.73
C VAL A 110 -1.76 -3.47 -1.54
N LEU A 111 -2.43 -3.63 -0.40
CA LEU A 111 -1.92 -4.34 0.78
C LEU A 111 -2.41 -5.79 0.71
N ASP A 112 -1.48 -6.72 0.51
CA ASP A 112 -1.72 -8.15 0.33
C ASP A 112 -1.39 -8.93 1.60
N SER A 113 -2.40 -9.50 2.25
CA SER A 113 -2.24 -10.23 3.52
C SER A 113 -1.61 -11.61 3.35
N ALA A 114 -1.10 -11.97 2.18
CA ALA A 114 -0.57 -13.30 1.87
C ALA A 114 0.55 -13.79 2.80
N LEU A 115 1.27 -12.92 3.52
CA LEU A 115 2.30 -13.33 4.49
C LEU A 115 1.77 -13.46 5.92
N LEU A 116 0.58 -12.93 6.22
CA LEU A 116 -0.07 -13.04 7.52
C LEU A 116 -0.77 -14.41 7.63
N LYS A 117 0.03 -15.46 7.88
CA LYS A 117 -0.44 -16.85 7.97
C LYS A 117 -0.30 -17.47 9.38
N GLY A 118 -0.07 -16.64 10.39
CA GLY A 118 0.03 -17.10 11.77
C GLY A 118 -1.27 -17.77 12.21
N LEU A 119 -1.16 -18.85 12.98
CA LEU A 119 -2.31 -19.53 13.56
C LEU A 119 -1.95 -20.01 14.95
N THR A 120 -2.79 -19.66 15.92
CA THR A 120 -2.66 -20.08 17.31
C THR A 120 -3.95 -20.74 17.74
N ILE A 121 -3.84 -21.92 18.37
CA ILE A 121 -4.97 -22.64 18.95
C ILE A 121 -4.79 -22.63 20.46
N ASP A 122 -5.80 -22.12 21.17
CA ASP A 122 -5.92 -22.25 22.61
C ASP A 122 -6.96 -23.32 22.95
N TRP A 123 -6.47 -24.46 23.42
CA TRP A 123 -7.30 -25.60 23.81
C TRP A 123 -8.05 -25.39 25.13
N THR A 124 -7.65 -24.41 25.94
CA THR A 124 -8.30 -24.08 27.22
C THR A 124 -9.55 -23.24 26.97
N THR A 125 -9.45 -22.30 26.04
CA THR A 125 -10.56 -21.39 25.69
C THR A 125 -11.33 -21.84 24.45
N GLU A 126 -10.90 -22.93 23.81
CA GLU A 126 -11.46 -23.43 22.54
C GLU A 126 -11.43 -22.35 21.43
N THR A 127 -10.40 -21.50 21.42
CA THR A 127 -10.27 -20.40 20.45
C THR A 127 -9.16 -20.66 19.43
N VAL A 128 -9.39 -20.17 18.21
CA VAL A 128 -8.40 -20.12 17.14
C VAL A 128 -8.22 -18.66 16.75
N THR A 129 -6.97 -18.17 16.83
CA THR A 129 -6.58 -16.85 16.33
C THR A 129 -5.79 -17.02 15.04
N MET A 130 -6.19 -16.30 14.00
CA MET A 130 -5.59 -16.30 12.66
C MET A 130 -5.48 -14.88 12.12
#